data_AF-A0A517YKT8-F1
#
_entry.id   AF-A0A517YKT8-F1
#
_cell.length_a   1.000
_cell.length_b   1.000
_cell.length_c   1.000
_cell.angle_alpha   90.00
_cell.angle_beta   90.00
_cell.angle_gamma   90.00
#
_symmetry.space_group_name_H-M   'P 1'
#
loop_
_entity.id
_entity.type
_entity.pdbx_description
1 polymer ?
#
loop_
_entity_poly.entity_id
_entity_poly.type
_entity_poly.pdbx_seq_one_letter_code
_entity_poly.pdbx_strand_id
1 'polypeptide(L)'
;MTTALATSPVAVNAVVPPVQIAPQVAPQTATKVDWEAEISQLLAELSGVQAELLAVLGEKRQRLAAVEIGSMSELQVREQALCDRLQACHTRREELLAAAKQQGLPADSMTSLAKAAVGTTSTSQRDKLRKDLANSASRMRLLQAQSLTNWVVAQRSLLHVSQLLEIIATGGRLQPTYGVGEGVHNRGGMVDHEA
;
A
#
# COMPACT_ATOMS: atom_id res chain seq x y z
N MET A 1 58.78 -77.89 -21.87
CA MET A 1 59.14 -78.74 -20.72
C MET A 1 58.86 -77.89 -19.49
N THR A 2 57.92 -78.14 -18.57
CA THR A 2 57.24 -79.35 -18.08
C THR A 2 56.20 -78.80 -17.06
N THR A 3 54.89 -79.06 -17.23
CA THR A 3 54.02 -79.85 -16.31
C THR A 3 53.93 -79.26 -14.88
N ALA A 4 52.83 -78.69 -14.38
CA ALA A 4 51.48 -79.18 -14.05
C ALA A 4 51.25 -79.22 -12.51
N LEU A 5 49.96 -79.32 -12.14
CA LEU A 5 49.35 -79.69 -10.83
C LEU A 5 49.17 -78.52 -9.85
N ALA A 6 47.96 -77.94 -9.69
CA ALA A 6 46.72 -78.47 -9.11
C ALA A 6 46.77 -78.66 -7.58
N THR A 7 46.07 -77.79 -6.82
CA THR A 7 45.15 -78.17 -5.72
C THR A 7 44.39 -76.97 -5.14
N SER A 8 43.07 -77.13 -4.99
CA SER A 8 42.09 -76.34 -4.21
C SER A 8 42.33 -76.52 -2.68
N PRO A 9 41.58 -75.95 -1.68
CA PRO A 9 40.30 -75.23 -1.71
C PRO A 9 40.08 -74.06 -0.69
N VAL A 10 38.94 -73.37 -0.83
CA VAL A 10 37.98 -72.86 0.21
C VAL A 10 38.53 -72.14 1.46
N ALA A 11 38.19 -70.84 1.63
CA ALA A 11 37.23 -70.31 2.63
C ALA A 11 37.45 -68.82 3.00
N VAL A 12 36.32 -68.08 3.03
CA VAL A 12 35.97 -67.06 4.05
C VAL A 12 36.64 -65.67 3.97
N ASN A 13 35.97 -64.81 3.20
CA ASN A 13 35.38 -63.53 3.60
C ASN A 13 36.18 -62.61 4.56
N ALA A 14 36.76 -61.54 4.03
CA ALA A 14 37.09 -60.33 4.78
C ALA A 14 36.99 -59.09 3.88
N VAL A 15 35.85 -58.40 4.02
CA VAL A 15 35.69 -56.94 4.14
C VAL A 15 36.74 -56.07 3.42
N VAL A 16 36.35 -55.54 2.26
CA VAL A 16 36.96 -54.36 1.62
C VAL A 16 36.00 -53.18 1.76
N PRO A 17 36.45 -51.99 2.21
CA PRO A 17 35.58 -50.86 2.52
C PRO A 17 34.95 -50.23 1.26
N PRO A 18 33.74 -49.63 1.38
CA PRO A 18 33.05 -49.02 0.26
C PRO A 18 33.68 -47.68 -0.13
N VAL A 19 33.83 -47.52 -1.45
CA VAL A 19 34.10 -46.28 -2.16
C VAL A 19 33.14 -45.17 -1.69
N GLN A 20 33.70 -44.06 -1.21
CA GLN A 20 32.96 -42.85 -0.90
C GLN A 20 32.38 -42.27 -2.20
N ILE A 21 31.12 -42.59 -2.48
CA ILE A 21 30.31 -41.90 -3.47
C ILE A 21 29.89 -40.57 -2.82
N ALA A 22 30.31 -39.47 -3.43
CA ALA A 22 29.91 -38.12 -3.07
C ALA A 22 28.38 -38.01 -2.92
N PRO A 23 27.86 -37.22 -1.97
CA PRO A 23 26.43 -37.03 -1.83
C PRO A 23 25.87 -36.35 -3.09
N GLN A 24 25.02 -37.07 -3.80
CA GLN A 24 24.19 -36.51 -4.86
C GLN A 24 23.31 -35.43 -4.24
N VAL A 25 23.59 -34.17 -4.58
CA VAL A 25 22.68 -33.05 -4.31
C VAL A 25 21.43 -33.28 -5.16
N ALA A 26 20.36 -33.71 -4.51
CA ALA A 26 19.04 -33.82 -5.12
C ALA A 26 18.61 -32.48 -5.72
N PRO A 27 17.90 -32.46 -6.86
CA PRO A 27 17.40 -31.23 -7.46
C PRO A 27 16.41 -30.56 -6.49
N GLN A 28 16.70 -29.31 -6.13
CA GLN A 28 15.82 -28.45 -5.36
C GLN A 28 14.47 -28.38 -6.07
N THR A 29 13.42 -28.89 -5.43
CA THR A 29 12.05 -28.76 -5.89
C THR A 29 11.70 -27.28 -5.94
N ALA A 30 11.60 -26.72 -7.15
CA ALA A 30 11.05 -25.39 -7.37
C ALA A 30 9.66 -25.33 -6.70
N THR A 31 9.54 -24.55 -5.62
CA THR A 31 8.28 -24.32 -4.92
C THR A 31 7.29 -23.69 -5.89
N LYS A 32 6.32 -24.48 -6.36
CA LYS A 32 5.22 -24.00 -7.18
C LYS A 32 4.45 -22.97 -6.35
N VAL A 33 4.48 -21.71 -6.78
CA VAL A 33 3.79 -20.61 -6.10
C VAL A 33 2.29 -20.94 -6.06
N ASP A 34 1.73 -20.99 -4.85
CA ASP A 34 0.29 -21.06 -4.67
C ASP A 34 -0.31 -19.66 -4.88
N TRP A 35 -0.53 -19.35 -6.16
CA TRP A 35 -1.07 -18.07 -6.61
C TRP A 35 -2.38 -17.71 -5.93
N GLU A 36 -3.21 -18.70 -5.60
CA GLU A 36 -4.49 -18.45 -4.95
C GLU A 36 -4.30 -17.98 -3.51
N ALA A 37 -3.44 -18.66 -2.76
CA ALA A 37 -3.12 -18.29 -1.38
C ALA A 37 -2.48 -16.90 -1.31
N GLU A 38 -1.52 -16.60 -2.19
CA GLU A 38 -0.84 -15.30 -2.24
C GLU A 38 -1.80 -14.15 -2.57
N ILE A 39 -2.69 -14.34 -3.56
CA ILE A 39 -3.69 -13.32 -3.91
C ILE A 39 -4.68 -13.13 -2.77
N SER A 40 -5.14 -14.22 -2.14
CA SER A 40 -6.08 -14.16 -1.01
C SER A 40 -5.48 -13.42 0.19
N GLN A 41 -4.22 -13.72 0.52
CA GLN A 41 -3.50 -13.06 1.60
C GLN A 41 -3.34 -11.56 1.34
N LEU A 42 -2.86 -11.19 0.14
CA LEU A 42 -2.70 -9.79 -0.24
C LEU A 42 -4.04 -9.02 -0.13
N LEU A 43 -5.14 -9.62 -0.58
CA LEU A 43 -6.46 -8.99 -0.52
C LEU A 43 -6.96 -8.83 0.92
N ALA A 44 -6.70 -9.81 1.79
CA ALA A 44 -7.05 -9.73 3.20
C ALA A 44 -6.27 -8.60 3.91
N GLU A 45 -4.96 -8.52 3.68
CA GLU A 45 -4.10 -7.46 4.20
C GLU A 45 -4.56 -6.08 3.70
N LEU A 46 -4.75 -5.93 2.38
CA LEU A 46 -5.22 -4.69 1.77
C LEU A 46 -6.60 -4.26 2.31
N SER A 47 -7.53 -5.20 2.44
CA SER A 47 -8.87 -4.98 2.99
C SER A 47 -8.81 -4.47 4.43
N GLY A 48 -7.93 -5.05 5.27
CA GLY A 48 -7.70 -4.63 6.64
C GLY A 48 -7.14 -3.21 6.73
N VAL A 49 -6.05 -2.94 6.01
CA VAL A 49 -5.41 -1.61 5.99
C VAL A 49 -6.39 -0.53 5.50
N GLN A 50 -7.17 -0.82 4.46
CA GLN A 50 -8.17 0.13 3.94
C GLN A 50 -9.28 0.43 4.97
N ALA A 51 -9.72 -0.57 5.74
CA ALA A 51 -10.74 -0.37 6.77
C ALA A 51 -10.20 0.47 7.94
N GLU A 52 -8.98 0.18 8.38
CA GLU A 52 -8.28 0.96 9.41
C GLU A 52 -8.08 2.42 8.96
N LEU A 53 -7.66 2.64 7.71
CA LEU A 53 -7.45 4.00 7.19
C LEU A 53 -8.76 4.78 7.07
N LEU A 54 -9.86 4.15 6.63
CA LEU A 54 -11.18 4.79 6.63
C LEU A 54 -11.62 5.20 8.04
N ALA A 55 -11.34 4.38 9.05
CA ALA A 55 -11.64 4.70 10.44
C ALA A 55 -10.83 5.92 10.92
N VAL A 56 -9.52 5.94 10.65
CA VAL A 56 -8.62 7.07 11.00
C VAL A 56 -9.03 8.36 10.29
N LEU A 57 -9.38 8.31 9.01
CA LEU A 57 -9.87 9.48 8.27
C LEU A 57 -11.21 9.98 8.80
N GLY A 58 -12.09 9.07 9.23
CA GLY A 58 -13.35 9.41 9.90
C GLY A 58 -13.14 10.10 11.24
N GLU A 59 -12.23 9.58 12.06
CA GLU A 59 -11.82 10.15 13.34
C GLU A 59 -11.14 11.53 13.16
N LYS A 60 -10.28 11.67 12.13
CA LYS A 60 -9.63 12.94 11.78
C LYS A 60 -10.64 14.03 11.52
N ARG A 61 -11.70 13.70 10.76
CA ARG A 61 -12.79 14.64 10.47
C ARG A 61 -13.54 15.05 11.74
N GLN A 62 -13.82 14.11 12.64
CA GLN A 62 -14.50 14.41 13.91
C GLN A 62 -13.64 15.34 14.79
N ARG A 63 -12.35 15.05 14.94
CA ARG A 63 -11.42 15.86 15.74
C ARG A 63 -11.20 17.26 15.15
N LEU A 64 -11.12 17.37 13.82
CA LEU A 64 -11.08 18.66 13.13
C LEU A 64 -12.35 19.49 13.36
N ALA A 65 -13.52 18.86 13.40
CA ALA A 65 -14.78 19.53 13.69
C ALA A 65 -14.90 19.96 15.17
N ALA A 66 -14.32 19.18 16.09
CA ALA A 66 -14.32 19.45 17.53
C ALA A 66 -13.18 20.40 17.99
N VAL A 67 -12.29 20.82 17.09
CA VAL A 67 -11.12 21.68 17.38
C VAL A 67 -10.15 21.01 18.38
N GLU A 68 -10.10 19.68 18.40
CA GLU A 68 -9.18 18.91 19.26
C GLU A 68 -7.80 18.76 18.60
N ILE A 69 -7.09 19.89 18.45
CA ILE A 69 -5.81 19.93 17.72
C ILE A 69 -4.70 19.16 18.47
N GLY A 70 -4.75 19.12 19.81
CA GLY A 70 -3.72 18.47 20.63
C GLY A 70 -3.61 16.95 20.42
N SER A 71 -4.69 16.31 19.97
CA SER A 71 -4.72 14.86 19.73
C SER A 71 -4.43 14.49 18.26
N MET A 72 -4.24 15.48 17.38
CA MET A 72 -4.03 15.26 15.93
C MET A 72 -2.66 14.68 15.59
N SER A 73 -1.64 14.92 16.41
CA SER A 73 -0.27 14.40 16.18
C SER A 73 -0.23 12.87 16.25
N GLU A 74 -0.87 12.27 17.26
CA GLU A 74 -0.99 10.82 17.39
C GLU A 74 -1.75 10.21 16.22
N LEU A 75 -2.80 10.91 15.76
CA LEU A 75 -3.60 10.45 14.63
C LEU A 75 -2.80 10.49 13.33
N GLN A 76 -1.97 11.52 13.14
CA GLN A 76 -1.08 11.65 11.99
C GLN A 76 -0.03 10.53 11.95
N VAL A 77 0.53 10.13 13.10
CA VAL A 77 1.47 9.00 13.17
C VAL A 77 0.78 7.69 12.74
N ARG A 78 -0.45 7.45 13.22
CA ARG A 78 -1.22 6.26 12.82
C ARG A 78 -1.58 6.27 11.33
N GLU A 79 -2.00 7.43 10.81
CA GLU A 79 -2.29 7.62 9.38
C GLU A 79 -1.06 7.32 8.53
N GLN A 80 0.12 7.84 8.90
CA GLN A 80 1.37 7.59 8.18
C GLN A 80 1.73 6.11 8.17
N ALA A 81 1.64 5.42 9.31
CA ALA A 81 1.90 3.98 9.38
C ALA A 81 0.96 3.16 8.48
N LEU A 82 -0.29 3.60 8.32
CA LEU A 82 -1.26 2.97 7.41
C LEU A 82 -0.94 3.25 5.94
N CYS A 83 -0.49 4.46 5.61
CA CYS A 83 0.02 4.78 4.27
C CYS A 83 1.21 3.90 3.90
N ASP A 84 2.15 3.70 4.83
CA ASP A 84 3.32 2.85 4.61
C ASP A 84 2.90 1.38 4.38
N ARG A 85 1.92 0.88 5.14
CA ARG A 85 1.32 -0.46 4.93
C ARG A 85 0.60 -0.59 3.60
N LEU A 86 -0.12 0.44 3.14
CA LEU A 86 -0.74 0.45 1.81
C LEU A 86 0.32 0.41 0.71
N GLN A 87 1.41 1.15 0.87
CA GLN A 87 2.53 1.14 -0.07
C GLN A 87 3.17 -0.26 -0.13
N ALA A 88 3.36 -0.92 1.02
CA ALA A 88 3.84 -2.29 1.06
C ALA A 88 2.91 -3.27 0.32
N CYS A 89 1.58 -3.11 0.47
CA CYS A 89 0.60 -3.90 -0.28
C CYS A 89 0.72 -3.65 -1.80
N HIS A 90 0.97 -2.40 -2.21
CA HIS A 90 1.19 -2.05 -3.61
C HIS A 90 2.45 -2.70 -4.18
N THR A 91 3.57 -2.58 -3.48
CA THR A 91 4.83 -3.22 -3.88
C THR A 91 4.68 -4.73 -4.00
N ARG A 92 4.05 -5.38 -3.00
CA ARG A 92 3.80 -6.83 -3.06
C ARG A 92 2.92 -7.25 -4.24
N ARG A 93 1.93 -6.43 -4.60
CA ARG A 93 1.13 -6.66 -5.81
C ARG A 93 2.02 -6.62 -7.07
N GLU A 94 2.92 -5.66 -7.19
CA GLU A 94 3.82 -5.54 -8.35
C GLU A 94 4.76 -6.75 -8.44
N GLU A 95 5.30 -7.19 -7.30
CA GLU A 95 6.12 -8.39 -7.21
C GLU A 95 5.37 -9.65 -7.67
N LEU A 96 4.11 -9.83 -7.22
CA LEU A 96 3.28 -10.96 -7.66
C LEU A 96 2.99 -10.92 -9.17
N LEU A 97 2.69 -9.74 -9.73
CA LEU A 97 2.47 -9.60 -11.17
C LEU A 97 3.77 -9.85 -11.97
N ALA A 98 4.91 -9.40 -11.47
CA ALA A 98 6.21 -9.64 -12.09
C ALA A 98 6.56 -11.14 -12.07
N ALA A 99 6.36 -11.82 -10.94
CA ALA A 99 6.57 -13.26 -10.81
C ALA A 99 5.60 -14.06 -11.71
N ALA A 100 4.35 -13.62 -11.86
CA ALA A 100 3.38 -14.24 -12.75
C ALA A 100 3.82 -14.13 -14.21
N LYS A 101 4.31 -12.95 -14.62
CA LYS A 101 4.86 -12.73 -15.96
C LYS A 101 6.03 -13.66 -16.26
N GLN A 102 6.91 -13.89 -15.30
CA GLN A 102 8.04 -14.83 -15.44
C GLN A 102 7.58 -16.29 -15.61
N GLN A 103 6.42 -16.64 -15.06
CA GLN A 103 5.80 -17.98 -15.20
C GLN A 103 4.86 -18.08 -16.41
N GLY A 104 4.82 -17.07 -17.29
CA GLY A 104 3.96 -17.05 -18.48
C GLY A 104 2.46 -16.84 -18.19
N LEU A 105 2.11 -16.40 -16.97
CA LEU A 105 0.74 -16.07 -16.58
C LEU A 105 0.39 -14.61 -16.96
N PRO A 106 -0.91 -14.28 -17.11
CA PRO A 106 -1.35 -12.92 -17.37
C PRO A 106 -0.96 -11.98 -16.22
N ALA A 107 -0.21 -10.93 -16.54
CA ALA A 107 0.32 -9.97 -15.57
C ALA A 107 -0.29 -8.56 -15.69
N ASP A 108 -1.30 -8.37 -16.54
CA ASP A 108 -1.88 -7.04 -16.81
C ASP A 108 -2.70 -6.51 -15.61
N SER A 109 -3.29 -7.43 -14.85
CA SER A 109 -4.08 -7.06 -13.67
C SER A 109 -4.20 -8.22 -12.68
N MET A 110 -4.46 -7.88 -11.41
CA MET A 110 -4.80 -8.89 -10.40
C MET A 110 -6.04 -9.71 -10.75
N THR A 111 -7.00 -9.10 -11.44
CA THR A 111 -8.19 -9.81 -11.92
C THR A 111 -7.84 -10.86 -12.97
N SER A 112 -6.94 -10.52 -13.90
CA SER A 112 -6.48 -11.42 -14.95
C SER A 112 -5.67 -12.57 -14.36
N LEU A 113 -4.77 -12.27 -13.42
CA LEU A 113 -3.99 -13.30 -12.74
C LEU A 113 -4.89 -14.22 -11.91
N ALA A 114 -5.82 -13.68 -11.12
CA ALA A 114 -6.77 -14.48 -10.36
C ALA A 114 -7.60 -15.40 -11.28
N LYS A 115 -8.07 -14.91 -12.43
CA LYS A 115 -8.79 -15.77 -13.40
C LYS A 115 -7.93 -16.92 -13.93
N ALA A 116 -6.65 -16.67 -14.20
CA ALA A 116 -5.74 -17.67 -14.75
C ALA A 116 -5.28 -18.69 -13.69
N ALA A 117 -4.96 -18.24 -12.48
CA ALA A 117 -4.53 -19.08 -11.36
C ALA A 117 -5.61 -20.04 -10.88
N VAL A 118 -6.87 -19.64 -11.00
CA VAL A 118 -8.04 -20.34 -10.45
C VAL A 118 -8.58 -21.43 -11.41
N GLY A 119 -7.91 -21.67 -12.54
CA GLY A 119 -8.24 -22.79 -13.45
C GLY A 119 -8.27 -24.16 -12.78
N THR A 120 -7.67 -24.32 -11.59
CA THR A 120 -7.64 -25.54 -10.79
C THR A 120 -8.52 -25.53 -9.53
N THR A 121 -9.28 -24.46 -9.27
CA THR A 121 -9.95 -24.20 -7.97
C THR A 121 -11.49 -24.34 -8.04
N SER A 122 -12.10 -24.67 -6.89
CA SER A 122 -13.56 -24.75 -6.72
C SER A 122 -14.30 -23.46 -7.10
N THR A 123 -15.53 -23.57 -7.61
CA THR A 123 -16.36 -22.43 -8.02
C THR A 123 -16.58 -21.43 -6.88
N SER A 124 -16.75 -21.91 -5.65
CA SER A 124 -16.97 -21.07 -4.47
C SER A 124 -15.79 -20.13 -4.16
N GLN A 125 -14.56 -20.62 -4.29
CA GLN A 125 -13.36 -19.84 -4.01
C GLN A 125 -13.14 -18.73 -5.04
N ARG A 126 -13.44 -18.99 -6.32
CA ARG A 126 -13.35 -17.94 -7.36
C ARG A 126 -14.30 -16.80 -7.07
N ASP A 127 -15.52 -17.12 -6.66
CA ASP A 127 -16.54 -16.13 -6.36
C ASP A 127 -16.15 -15.28 -5.16
N LYS A 128 -15.52 -15.89 -4.15
CA LYS A 128 -14.94 -15.15 -3.01
C LYS A 128 -13.84 -14.19 -3.46
N LEU A 129 -12.83 -14.67 -4.19
CA LEU A 129 -11.75 -13.83 -4.71
C LEU A 129 -12.26 -12.67 -5.57
N ARG A 130 -13.25 -12.93 -6.42
CA ARG A 130 -13.89 -11.90 -7.24
C ARG A 130 -14.58 -10.84 -6.40
N LYS A 131 -15.30 -11.25 -5.36
CA LYS A 131 -15.93 -10.32 -4.40
C LYS A 131 -14.89 -9.50 -3.66
N ASP A 132 -13.81 -10.12 -3.20
CA ASP A 132 -12.75 -9.45 -2.45
C ASP A 132 -12.01 -8.40 -3.31
N LEU A 133 -11.74 -8.70 -4.58
CA LEU A 133 -11.22 -7.71 -5.55
C LEU A 133 -12.19 -6.52 -5.73
N ALA A 134 -13.48 -6.80 -5.93
CA ALA A 134 -14.48 -5.76 -6.15
C ALA A 134 -14.64 -4.86 -4.91
N ASN A 135 -14.62 -5.48 -3.72
CA ASN A 135 -14.70 -4.78 -2.44
C ASN A 135 -13.50 -3.87 -2.22
N SER A 136 -12.28 -4.36 -2.46
CA SER A 136 -11.07 -3.54 -2.35
C SER A 136 -11.09 -2.33 -3.31
N ALA A 137 -11.53 -2.54 -4.56
CA ALA A 137 -11.65 -1.46 -5.54
C ALA A 137 -12.73 -0.42 -5.16
N SER A 138 -13.81 -0.86 -4.52
CA SER A 138 -14.84 0.05 -3.98
C SER A 138 -14.31 0.86 -2.80
N ARG A 139 -13.63 0.22 -1.85
CA ARG A 139 -13.04 0.88 -0.68
C ARG A 139 -11.97 1.89 -1.04
N MET A 140 -11.16 1.60 -2.06
CA MET A 140 -10.17 2.56 -2.56
C MET A 140 -10.82 3.87 -3.06
N ARG A 141 -11.94 3.77 -3.79
CA ARG A 141 -12.69 4.96 -4.22
C ARG A 141 -13.26 5.75 -3.03
N LEU A 142 -13.75 5.06 -2.00
CA LEU A 142 -14.22 5.70 -0.78
C LEU A 142 -13.08 6.42 -0.02
N LEU A 143 -11.92 5.77 0.09
CA LEU A 143 -10.72 6.36 0.70
C LEU A 143 -10.29 7.64 -0.01
N GLN A 144 -10.28 7.63 -1.35
CA GLN A 144 -9.97 8.82 -2.15
C GLN A 144 -10.95 9.96 -1.84
N ALA A 145 -12.25 9.68 -1.82
CA ALA A 145 -13.27 10.68 -1.51
C ALA A 145 -13.12 11.25 -0.09
N GLN A 146 -12.85 10.40 0.91
CA GLN A 146 -12.64 10.87 2.29
C GLN A 146 -11.36 11.69 2.45
N SER A 147 -10.27 11.29 1.79
CA SER A 147 -9.00 12.01 1.81
C SER A 147 -9.14 13.41 1.21
N LEU A 148 -9.84 13.52 0.07
CA LEU A 148 -10.16 14.80 -0.57
C LEU A 148 -11.01 15.69 0.35
N THR A 149 -12.02 15.11 0.99
CA THR A 149 -12.87 15.85 1.94
C THR A 149 -12.05 16.41 3.10
N ASN A 150 -11.18 15.59 3.70
CA ASN A 150 -10.32 16.00 4.80
C ASN A 150 -9.35 17.11 4.38
N TRP A 151 -8.79 17.02 3.16
CA TRP A 151 -7.94 18.07 2.59
C TRP A 151 -8.69 19.40 2.43
N VAL A 152 -9.91 19.40 1.88
CA VAL A 152 -10.72 20.61 1.72
C VAL A 152 -11.06 21.25 3.07
N VAL A 153 -11.41 20.44 4.07
CA VAL A 153 -11.69 20.93 5.43
C VAL A 153 -10.45 21.59 6.03
N ALA A 154 -9.29 20.95 5.95
CA ALA A 154 -8.03 21.50 6.46
C ALA A 154 -7.68 22.84 5.77
N GLN A 155 -7.81 22.90 4.44
CA GLN A 155 -7.55 24.12 3.67
C GLN A 155 -8.48 25.27 4.08
N ARG A 156 -9.77 24.99 4.30
CA ARG A 156 -10.74 26.00 4.73
C ARG A 156 -10.45 26.48 6.16
N SER A 157 -10.08 25.58 7.06
CA SER A 157 -9.68 25.96 8.42
C SER A 157 -8.44 26.86 8.42
N LEU A 158 -7.45 26.56 7.58
CA LEU A 158 -6.27 27.41 7.42
C LEU A 158 -6.62 28.81 6.92
N LEU A 159 -7.53 28.92 5.93
CA LEU A 159 -8.02 30.21 5.44
C LEU A 159 -8.67 31.03 6.55
N HIS A 160 -9.51 30.42 7.38
CA HIS A 160 -10.15 31.11 8.51
C HIS A 160 -9.14 31.57 9.57
N VAL A 161 -8.11 30.76 9.86
CA VAL A 161 -7.03 31.19 10.76
C VAL A 161 -6.25 32.37 10.17
N SER A 162 -5.96 32.35 8.86
CA SER A 162 -5.29 33.47 8.19
C SER A 162 -6.11 34.76 8.29
N GLN A 163 -7.43 34.68 8.11
CA GLN A 163 -8.34 35.82 8.26
C GLN A 163 -8.36 36.35 9.69
N LEU A 164 -8.36 35.47 10.70
CA LEU A 164 -8.27 35.89 12.10
C LEU A 164 -6.93 36.57 12.40
N LEU A 165 -5.82 36.03 11.90
CA LEU A 165 -4.50 36.64 12.04
C LEU A 165 -4.43 38.00 11.36
N GLU A 166 -5.04 38.16 10.18
CA GLU A 166 -5.14 39.46 9.50
C GLU A 166 -5.95 40.47 10.31
N ILE A 167 -7.11 40.07 10.86
CA ILE A 167 -7.92 40.92 11.75
C ILE A 167 -7.10 41.35 12.98
N ILE A 168 -6.36 40.44 13.60
CA ILE A 168 -5.51 40.74 14.76
C ILE A 168 -4.37 41.69 14.37
N ALA A 169 -3.67 41.39 13.27
CA ALA A 169 -2.53 42.18 12.80
C ALA A 169 -2.94 43.59 12.35
N THR A 170 -4.14 43.76 11.82
CA THR A 170 -4.70 45.07 11.40
C THR A 170 -5.47 45.78 12.51
N GLY A 171 -5.61 45.17 13.70
CA GLY A 171 -6.40 45.72 14.81
C GLY A 171 -7.88 45.91 14.47
N GLY A 172 -8.43 45.08 13.56
CA GLY A 172 -9.80 45.17 13.07
C GLY A 172 -10.05 46.22 11.98
N ARG A 173 -9.00 46.83 11.41
CA ARG A 173 -9.12 47.79 10.30
C ARG A 173 -9.15 47.07 8.95
N LEU A 174 -10.23 47.26 8.17
CA LEU A 174 -10.45 46.74 6.81
C LEU A 174 -9.50 47.37 5.77
N GLN A 175 -8.19 47.20 5.91
CA GLN A 175 -7.23 47.59 4.88
C GLN A 175 -6.43 46.37 4.43
N PRO A 176 -6.57 45.90 3.17
CA PRO A 176 -5.86 44.71 2.72
C PRO A 176 -4.36 45.00 2.69
N THR A 177 -3.57 44.17 3.38
CA THR A 177 -2.11 44.35 3.49
C THR A 177 -1.34 43.87 2.25
N TYR A 178 -2.05 43.35 1.25
CA TYR A 178 -1.51 43.01 -0.07
C TYR A 178 -2.04 43.97 -1.15
N GLY A 179 -1.79 45.27 -0.95
CA GLY A 179 -1.80 46.25 -2.02
C GLY A 179 -0.36 46.66 -2.31
N VAL A 180 0.26 46.10 -3.35
CA VAL A 180 1.42 46.75 -3.97
C VAL A 180 0.92 48.13 -4.41
N GLY A 181 1.55 49.17 -3.86
CA GLY A 181 1.01 50.51 -3.88
C GLY A 181 0.68 51.02 -5.27
N GLU A 182 -0.51 51.56 -5.42
CA GLU A 182 -0.73 52.78 -6.19
C GLU A 182 -1.57 53.70 -5.32
N GLY A 183 -0.95 54.84 -4.96
CA GLY A 183 -1.54 55.82 -4.09
C GLY A 183 -2.86 56.32 -4.67
N VAL A 184 -3.89 56.29 -3.84
CA VAL A 184 -5.13 57.05 -4.04
C VAL A 184 -4.72 58.50 -4.27
N HIS A 185 -4.63 58.88 -5.54
CA HIS A 185 -4.63 60.27 -5.96
C HIS A 185 -6.00 60.81 -5.60
N ASN A 186 -6.05 61.39 -4.41
CA ASN A 186 -7.12 62.21 -3.90
C ASN A 186 -7.21 63.45 -4.81
N ARG A 187 -7.93 63.33 -5.93
CA ARG A 187 -8.25 64.44 -6.83
C ARG A 187 -9.72 64.36 -7.22
N GLY A 188 -10.49 65.30 -6.67
CA GLY A 188 -11.81 65.66 -7.18
C GLY A 188 -12.88 65.68 -6.10
N GLY A 189 -13.24 66.87 -5.62
CA GLY A 189 -14.44 67.06 -4.81
C GLY A 189 -14.34 68.21 -3.82
N MET A 190 -14.06 69.42 -4.31
CA MET A 190 -14.29 70.64 -3.52
C MET A 190 -15.79 70.88 -3.47
N VAL A 191 -16.41 70.70 -2.30
CA VAL A 191 -17.75 71.20 -2.01
C VAL A 191 -17.64 71.90 -0.66
N ASP A 192 -17.41 73.20 -0.72
CA ASP A 192 -17.55 74.09 0.43
C ASP A 192 -19.04 74.49 0.46
N HIS A 193 -19.74 74.02 1.48
CA HIS A 193 -21.04 74.57 1.86
C HIS A 193 -20.84 75.13 3.26
N GLU A 194 -20.70 76.45 3.39
CA GLU A 194 -21.27 77.23 4.50
C GLU A 194 -21.15 78.75 4.28
N ALA A 195 -22.22 79.45 4.71
CA ALA A 195 -22.53 80.90 4.72
C ALA A 195 -23.13 81.52 3.45
#